data_AF-A0A830BU29-F1
#
_entry.id   AF-A0A830BU29-F1
#
_cell.length_a   1.000
_cell.length_b   1.000
_cell.length_c   1.000
_cell.angle_alpha   90.00
_cell.angle_beta   90.00
_cell.angle_gamma   90.00
#
_symmetry.space_group_name_H-M   'P 1'
#
loop_
_entity.id
_entity.type
_entity.pdbx_description
1 polymer ?
#
loop_
_entity_poly.entity_id
_entity_poly.type
_entity_poly.pdbx_seq_one_letter_code
_entity_poly.pdbx_strand_id
1 'polypeptide(L)'
;LKKIGYVPNISLVLFDVEEEHKEEQLYHHNEKLALVFTLINAGDSNRVIKIIKNIRICLDCHNFMRLASKLVRKVIVVRDANRFHHFKEVNTLSKLG
;
A
#
# COMPACT_ATOMS: atom_id res chain seq x y z
N LEU A 1 9.60 4.26 1.72
CA LEU A 1 9.40 2.95 1.04
C LEU A 1 10.42 2.66 -0.06
N LYS A 2 10.91 3.65 -0.84
CA LYS A 2 11.98 3.44 -1.85
C LYS A 2 13.20 2.66 -1.30
N LYS A 3 13.66 3.00 -0.09
CA LYS A 3 14.76 2.31 0.63
C LYS A 3 14.54 0.81 0.88
N ILE A 4 13.29 0.31 0.81
CA ILE A 4 12.96 -1.11 0.98
C ILE A 4 12.46 -1.75 -0.32
N GLY A 5 12.79 -1.15 -1.48
CA GLY A 5 12.53 -1.71 -2.80
C GLY A 5 11.17 -1.35 -3.40
N TYR A 6 10.52 -0.28 -2.94
CA TYR A 6 9.33 0.24 -3.64
C TYR A 6 9.74 1.06 -4.87
N VAL A 7 9.28 0.62 -6.04
CA VAL A 7 9.43 1.32 -7.32
C VAL A 7 8.03 1.53 -7.90
N PRO A 8 7.59 2.77 -8.20
CA PRO A 8 6.29 3.02 -8.81
C PRO A 8 6.16 2.33 -10.17
N ASN A 9 5.03 1.68 -10.42
CA ASN A 9 4.77 1.07 -11.72
C ASN A 9 4.12 2.07 -12.69
N ILE A 10 4.95 2.91 -13.34
CA ILE A 10 4.52 3.97 -14.27
C ILE A 10 3.76 3.44 -15.50
N SER A 11 3.88 2.15 -15.84
CA SER A 11 3.13 1.54 -16.94
C SER A 11 1.62 1.48 -16.70
N LEU A 12 1.16 1.79 -15.48
CA LEU A 12 -0.24 1.80 -15.10
C LEU A 12 -0.92 3.17 -15.33
N VAL A 13 -0.15 4.21 -15.66
CA VAL A 13 -0.67 5.54 -15.95
C VAL A 13 -1.09 5.60 -17.42
N LEU A 14 -2.40 5.73 -17.65
CA LEU A 14 -2.99 5.66 -19.00
C LEU A 14 -2.83 6.96 -19.81
N PHE A 15 -2.47 8.06 -19.16
CA PHE A 15 -2.33 9.36 -19.80
C PHE A 15 -0.90 9.58 -20.29
N ASP A 16 -0.77 10.16 -21.48
CA ASP A 16 0.51 10.55 -22.06
C ASP A 16 0.99 11.86 -21.44
N VAL A 17 1.50 11.75 -20.21
CA VAL A 17 2.21 12.81 -19.49
C VAL A 17 3.67 12.42 -19.32
N GLU A 18 4.54 13.40 -19.04
CA GLU A 18 5.96 13.15 -18.77
C GLU A 18 6.13 12.16 -17.62
N GLU A 19 7.21 11.37 -17.62
CA GLU A 19 7.40 10.28 -16.65
C GLU A 19 7.35 10.74 -15.18
N GLU A 20 7.87 11.94 -14.89
CA GLU A 20 7.82 12.52 -13.55
C GLU A 20 6.37 12.77 -13.09
N HIS A 21 5.52 13.26 -13.99
CA HIS A 21 4.10 13.43 -13.75
C HIS A 21 3.35 12.09 -13.61
N LYS A 22 3.82 11.02 -14.28
CA LYS A 22 3.28 9.66 -14.10
C LYS A 22 3.60 9.12 -12.71
N GLU A 23 4.82 9.30 -12.22
CA GLU A 23 5.18 8.93 -10.84
C GLU A 23 4.34 9.68 -9.80
N GLU A 24 4.18 10.99 -9.99
CA GLU A 24 3.37 11.84 -9.10
C GLU A 24 1.94 11.30 -8.99
N GLN A 25 1.27 11.05 -10.12
CA GLN A 25 -0.10 10.52 -10.12
C GLN A 25 -0.23 9.22 -9.31
N LEU A 26 0.76 8.32 -9.39
CA LEU A 26 0.75 7.10 -8.59
C LEU A 26 0.88 7.39 -7.09
N TYR A 27 1.71 8.35 -6.66
CA TYR A 27 1.82 8.70 -5.24
C TYR A 27 0.51 9.25 -4.69
N HIS A 28 -0.27 9.93 -5.53
CA HIS A 28 -1.54 10.56 -5.17
C HIS A 28 -2.76 9.62 -5.26
N HIS A 29 -2.58 8.33 -5.52
CA HIS A 29 -3.67 7.38 -5.40
C HIS A 29 -4.30 7.39 -4.00
N ASN A 30 -5.63 7.47 -3.96
CA ASN A 30 -6.42 7.59 -2.73
C ASN A 30 -6.10 6.50 -1.70
N GLU A 31 -5.77 5.28 -2.13
CA GLU A 31 -5.39 4.21 -1.21
C GLU A 31 -4.11 4.54 -0.44
N LYS A 32 -3.10 5.09 -1.11
CA LYS A 32 -1.84 5.47 -0.46
C LYS A 32 -2.06 6.63 0.50
N LEU A 33 -2.81 7.64 0.06
CA LEU A 33 -3.18 8.79 0.89
C LEU A 33 -3.97 8.35 2.13
N ALA A 34 -4.93 7.43 1.97
CA ALA A 34 -5.70 6.88 3.09
C ALA A 34 -4.80 6.16 4.10
N LEU A 35 -3.81 5.39 3.65
CA LEU A 35 -2.84 4.74 4.55
C LEU A 35 -2.00 5.78 5.29
N VAL A 36 -1.42 6.74 4.57
CA VAL A 36 -0.56 7.78 5.17
C VAL A 36 -1.35 8.60 6.18
N PHE A 37 -2.55 9.05 5.83
CA PHE A 37 -3.43 9.76 6.74
C PHE A 37 -3.76 8.93 7.98
N THR A 38 -4.06 7.65 7.81
CA THR A 38 -4.31 6.76 8.96
C THR A 38 -3.07 6.63 9.83
N LEU A 39 -1.88 6.48 9.27
CA LEU A 39 -0.64 6.37 10.04
C LEU A 39 -0.27 7.66 10.78
N ILE A 40 -0.60 8.82 10.22
CA ILE A 40 -0.37 10.13 10.88
C ILE A 40 -1.32 10.31 12.07
N ASN A 41 -2.58 9.89 11.94
CA ASN A 41 -3.62 10.17 12.94
C ASN A 41 -3.85 9.03 13.95
N ALA A 42 -3.68 7.78 13.52
CA ALA A 42 -3.81 6.63 14.41
C ALA A 42 -2.47 6.46 15.12
N GLY A 43 -2.37 6.96 16.36
CA GLY A 43 -1.24 6.68 17.24
C GLY A 43 -0.92 5.18 17.35
N ASP A 44 0.18 4.85 18.03
CA ASP A 44 0.80 3.52 17.95
C ASP A 44 -0.08 2.33 18.36
N SER A 45 -1.19 2.56 19.08
CA SER A 45 -2.08 1.53 19.61
C SER A 45 -2.79 0.70 18.53
N ASN A 46 -3.01 1.22 17.32
CA ASN A 46 -3.79 0.47 16.33
C ASN A 46 -2.93 -0.56 15.57
N ARG A 47 -3.16 -1.86 15.84
CA ARG A 47 -2.43 -2.97 15.19
C ARG A 47 -2.95 -3.31 13.79
N VAL A 48 -4.16 -2.87 13.44
CA VAL A 48 -4.85 -3.21 12.18
C VAL A 48 -5.40 -1.96 11.50
N ILE A 49 -4.91 -1.66 10.31
CA ILE A 49 -5.40 -0.58 9.45
C ILE A 49 -6.38 -1.15 8.43
N LYS A 50 -7.56 -0.53 8.30
CA LYS A 50 -8.60 -0.94 7.35
C LYS A 50 -8.83 0.17 6.34
N ILE A 51 -8.74 -0.14 5.05
CA ILE A 51 -9.02 0.77 3.95
C ILE A 51 -10.11 0.16 3.09
N ILE A 52 -11.17 0.92 2.82
CA ILE A 52 -12.31 0.47 2.02
C ILE A 52 -12.36 1.30 0.74
N LYS A 53 -12.48 0.63 -0.41
CA LYS A 53 -12.66 1.27 -1.70
C LYS A 53 -13.74 0.56 -2.52
N ASN A 54 -14.37 1.32 -3.43
CA ASN A 54 -15.44 0.84 -4.30
C ASN A 54 -14.95 0.29 -5.64
N ILE A 55 -13.68 0.49 -6.00
CA ILE A 55 -13.06 0.02 -7.25
C ILE A 55 -11.90 -0.92 -6.94
N ARG A 56 -11.49 -1.78 -7.88
CA ARG A 56 -10.36 -2.73 -7.69
C ARG A 56 -9.07 -1.99 -7.33
N ILE A 57 -8.28 -2.51 -6.39
CA ILE A 57 -6.95 -1.95 -6.09
C ILE A 57 -6.00 -2.12 -7.29
N CYS A 58 -5.26 -1.07 -7.65
CA CYS A 58 -4.27 -1.17 -8.73
C CYS A 58 -3.02 -1.93 -8.23
N LEU A 59 -2.23 -2.46 -9.18
CA LEU A 59 -1.06 -3.28 -8.85
C LEU A 59 0.01 -2.49 -8.06
N ASP A 60 0.19 -1.22 -8.39
CA ASP A 60 1.12 -0.34 -7.68
C ASP A 60 0.70 -0.09 -6.22
N CYS A 61 -0.58 0.26 -5.99
CA CYS A 61 -1.12 0.38 -4.64
C CYS A 61 -1.02 -0.94 -3.86
N HIS A 62 -1.28 -2.08 -4.50
CA HIS A 62 -1.14 -3.38 -3.87
C HIS A 62 0.30 -3.63 -3.38
N ASN A 63 1.29 -3.33 -4.21
CA ASN A 63 2.71 -3.45 -3.84
C ASN A 63 3.13 -2.46 -2.76
N PHE A 64 2.65 -1.23 -2.83
CA PHE A 64 2.85 -0.21 -1.81
C PHE A 64 2.32 -0.68 -0.44
N MET A 65 1.09 -1.18 -0.38
CA MET A 65 0.47 -1.69 0.85
C MET A 65 1.25 -2.86 1.45
N ARG A 66 1.73 -3.79 0.61
CA ARG A 66 2.57 -4.92 1.04
C ARG A 66 3.85 -4.46 1.72
N LEU A 67 4.56 -3.50 1.12
CA LEU A 67 5.81 -2.98 1.68
C LEU A 67 5.56 -2.09 2.90
N ALA A 68 4.50 -1.29 2.88
CA ALA A 68 4.12 -0.46 4.01
C ALA A 68 3.79 -1.29 5.24
N SER A 69 2.99 -2.36 5.09
CA SER A 69 2.66 -3.28 6.20
C SER A 69 3.91 -3.84 6.89
N LYS A 70 4.94 -4.20 6.11
CA LYS A 70 6.24 -4.63 6.66
C LYS A 70 6.97 -3.50 7.39
N LEU A 71 7.05 -2.32 6.78
CA LEU A 71 7.77 -1.19 7.36
C LEU A 71 7.16 -0.73 8.68
N VAL A 72 5.83 -0.60 8.75
CA VAL A 72 5.13 -0.11 9.94
C VAL A 72 4.78 -1.20 10.94
N ARG A 73 5.06 -2.47 10.61
CA ARG A 73 4.72 -3.66 11.43
C ARG A 73 3.24 -3.71 11.85
N LYS A 74 2.35 -3.28 10.96
CA LYS A 74 0.89 -3.29 11.15
C LYS A 74 0.22 -4.13 10.08
N VAL A 75 -0.87 -4.80 10.44
CA VAL A 75 -1.71 -5.49 9.46
C VAL A 75 -2.49 -4.44 8.69
N ILE A 76 -2.43 -4.50 7.36
CA ILE A 76 -3.22 -3.63 6.49
C ILE A 76 -4.24 -4.50 5.77
N VAL A 77 -5.52 -4.18 5.92
CA VAL A 77 -6.62 -4.85 5.24
C VAL A 77 -7.23 -3.85 4.26
N VAL A 78 -7.21 -4.18 2.97
CA VAL A 78 -7.89 -3.39 1.95
C VAL A 78 -9.09 -4.16 1.42
N ARG A 79 -10.30 -3.61 1.56
CA ARG A 79 -11.49 -4.12 0.89
C ARG A 79 -11.67 -3.34 -0.39
N ASP A 80 -11.66 -4.02 -1.53
CA ASP A 80 -11.99 -3.42 -2.82
C ASP A 80 -13.33 -3.95 -3.36
N ALA A 81 -13.68 -3.58 -4.60
CA ALA A 81 -14.92 -4.02 -5.25
C ALA A 81 -15.12 -5.55 -5.26
N ASN A 82 -14.02 -6.30 -5.29
CA ASN A 82 -14.02 -7.73 -5.59
C ASN A 82 -13.74 -8.58 -4.35
N ARG A 83 -12.86 -8.11 -3.45
CA ARG A 83 -12.34 -8.93 -2.35
C ARG A 83 -11.63 -8.14 -1.27
N PHE A 84 -11.23 -8.85 -0.23
CA PHE A 84 -10.31 -8.38 0.79
C PHE A 84 -8.87 -8.76 0.44
N HIS A 85 -7.94 -7.84 0.66
CA HIS A 85 -6.51 -8.01 0.55
C HIS A 85 -5.90 -7.85 1.93
N HIS A 86 -5.22 -8.89 2.42
CA HIS A 86 -4.63 -8.91 3.75
C HIS A 86 -3.10 -8.84 3.63
N PHE A 87 -2.53 -7.71 4.04
CA PHE A 87 -1.10 -7.49 4.10
C PHE A 87 -0.65 -7.63 5.56
N LYS A 88 0.25 -8.58 5.81
CA LYS A 88 0.88 -8.80 7.10
C LYS A 88 2.36 -9.13 6.93
N GLU A 89 3.17 -8.76 7.91
CA GLU A 89 4.53 -9.27 8.01
C GLU A 89 4.48 -10.79 8.25
N VAL A 90 5.10 -11.55 7.36
CA VAL A 90 5.35 -12.98 7.57
C VAL A 90 6.77 -13.09 8.10
N ASN A 91 6.92 -13.15 9.42
CA ASN A 91 8.22 -13.34 10.04
C ASN A 91 8.68 -14.77 9.72
N THR A 92 9.74 -14.91 8.91
CA THR A 92 10.17 -16.22 8.38
C THR A 92 11.12 -16.97 9.33
N LEU A 93 11.32 -16.46 10.56
CA LEU A 93 12.21 -17.05 11.56
C LEU A 93 11.57 -18.18 12.39
N SER A 94 10.30 -18.53 12.18
CA SER A 94 9.62 -19.60 12.94
C SER A 94 9.45 -20.94 12.18
N LYS A 95 10.16 -21.15 11.07
CA LYS A 95 10.09 -22.39 10.26
C LYS A 95 11.37 -23.25 10.28
N LEU A 96 12.28 -23.01 11.22
CA LEU A 96 13.47 -23.83 11.44
C LEU A 96 13.49 -24.40 12.88
N GLY A 97 12.38 -25.03 13.26
CA GLY A 97 12.26 -25.81 14.49
C GLY A 97 11.71 -27.19 14.17
#